data_AF-A0A969UIH9-F1
#
_entry.id   AF-A0A969UIH9-F1
#
_cell.length_a   1.000
_cell.length_b   1.000
_cell.length_c   1.000
_cell.angle_alpha   90.00
_cell.angle_beta   90.00
_cell.angle_gamma   90.00
#
_symmetry.space_group_name_H-M   'P 1'
#
loop_
_entity.id
_entity.type
_entity.pdbx_description
1 polymer ?
#
loop_
_entity_poly.entity_id
_entity_poly.type
_entity_poly.pdbx_seq_one_letter_code
_entity_poly.pdbx_strand_id
1 'polypeptide(L)' 'MLDNFGSDLIFTPEQILENRGRVAIFIDGSNLFYAALQLGIEIDYSKLLYRLTGGS' A
#
# COMPACT_ATOMS: atom_id res chain seq x y z
N MET A 1 -26.14 -19.58 -13.40
CA MET A 1 -25.85 -18.50 -12.43
C MET A 1 -24.34 -18.27 -12.38
N LEU A 2 -23.72 -17.92 -13.53
CA LEU A 2 -22.27 -17.69 -13.65
C LEU A 2 -21.98 -16.42 -14.47
N ASP A 3 -22.90 -15.46 -14.51
CA ASP A 3 -22.88 -14.40 -15.54
C ASP A 3 -22.79 -12.97 -14.97
N ASN A 4 -22.17 -12.76 -13.81
CA ASN A 4 -22.09 -11.40 -13.23
C ASN A 4 -20.73 -11.01 -12.60
N PHE A 5 -19.63 -11.58 -13.07
CA PHE A 5 -18.27 -11.19 -12.62
C PHE A 5 -17.56 -10.21 -13.56
N GLY A 6 -18.18 -9.82 -14.69
CA GLY A 6 -17.51 -9.05 -15.75
C GLY A 6 -17.55 -7.53 -15.64
N SER A 7 -18.38 -6.94 -14.77
CA SER A 7 -18.66 -5.49 -14.81
C SER A 7 -17.85 -4.63 -13.83
N ASP A 8 -17.16 -5.22 -12.85
CA ASP A 8 -16.60 -4.47 -11.72
C ASP A 8 -15.06 -4.57 -11.64
N LEU A 9 -14.39 -4.75 -12.78
CA LEU A 9 -12.93 -4.74 -12.81
C LEU A 9 -12.45 -3.28 -12.71
N ILE A 10 -11.85 -2.93 -11.57
CA ILE A 10 -11.20 -1.62 -11.32
C ILE A 10 -10.02 -1.38 -12.27
N PHE A 11 -9.45 -2.46 -12.82
CA PHE A 11 -8.29 -2.43 -13.72
C PHE A 11 -8.58 -3.20 -15.01
N THR A 12 -8.09 -2.67 -16.14
CA THR A 12 -8.11 -3.41 -17.40
C THR A 12 -7.19 -4.63 -17.35
N PRO A 13 -7.40 -5.65 -18.19
CA PRO A 13 -6.50 -6.81 -18.26
C PRO A 13 -5.03 -6.43 -18.49
N GLU A 14 -4.76 -5.41 -19.30
CA GLU A 14 -3.41 -4.89 -19.56
C GLU A 14 -2.81 -4.30 -18.29
N GLN A 15 -3.60 -3.52 -17.52
CA GLN A 15 -3.17 -2.97 -16.24
C GLN A 15 -2.89 -4.07 -15.21
N ILE A 16 -3.66 -5.15 -15.18
CA ILE A 16 -3.38 -6.30 -14.30
C ILE A 16 -2.03 -6.94 -14.68
N LEU A 17 -1.78 -7.13 -15.97
CA LEU A 17 -0.54 -7.73 -16.46
C LEU A 17 0.68 -6.84 -16.16
N GLU A 18 0.56 -5.53 -16.38
CA GLU A 18 1.59 -4.55 -16.05
C GLU A 18 1.87 -4.51 -14.55
N ASN A 19 0.85 -4.60 -13.70
CA ASN A 19 0.97 -4.54 -12.24
C ASN A 19 1.43 -5.86 -11.60
N ARG A 20 1.64 -6.93 -12.38
CA ARG A 20 2.04 -8.21 -11.83
C ARG A 20 3.36 -8.10 -11.06
N GLY A 21 3.35 -8.49 -9.79
CA GLY A 21 4.52 -8.46 -8.92
C GLY A 21 4.79 -7.10 -8.25
N ARG A 22 4.00 -6.06 -8.54
CA ARG A 22 4.05 -4.79 -7.80
C ARG A 22 3.23 -4.91 -6.52
N VAL A 23 3.73 -4.28 -5.46
CA VAL A 23 3.05 -4.19 -4.16
C VAL A 23 2.71 -2.72 -3.90
N ALA A 24 1.46 -2.45 -3.52
CA ALA A 24 1.04 -1.16 -3.03
C ALA A 24 0.87 -1.23 -1.51
N ILE A 25 1.45 -0.25 -0.79
CA ILE A 25 1.36 -0.15 0.66
C ILE A 25 0.64 1.16 0.98
N PHE A 26 -0.52 1.05 1.63
CA PHE A 26 -1.31 2.21 2.05
C PHE A 26 -1.10 2.45 3.55
N ILE A 27 -0.69 3.67 3.89
CA ILE A 27 -0.39 4.07 5.26
C ILE A 27 -1.31 5.24 5.61
N ASP A 28 -2.06 5.11 6.70
CA ASP A 28 -2.72 6.26 7.33
C ASP A 28 -1.66 7.08 8.08
N GLY A 29 -1.17 8.12 7.43
CA GLY A 29 -0.14 9.00 7.99
C GLY A 29 -0.61 9.73 9.26
N SER A 30 -1.89 10.05 9.38
CA SER A 30 -2.42 10.74 10.56
C SER A 30 -2.43 9.81 11.76
N ASN A 31 -2.97 8.59 11.61
CA ASN A 31 -2.99 7.62 12.71
C ASN A 31 -1.56 7.26 13.16
N LEU A 32 -0.67 6.99 12.21
CA LEU A 32 0.73 6.67 12.49
C LEU A 32 1.44 7.81 13.26
N PHE A 33 1.25 9.06 12.82
CA PHE A 33 1.83 10.22 13.48
C PHE A 33 1.29 10.41 14.90
N TYR A 34 -0.03 10.37 15.09
CA TYR A 34 -0.62 10.59 16.42
C TYR A 34 -0.29 9.48 17.41
N ALA A 35 -0.28 8.22 16.96
CA ALA A 35 0.11 7.09 17.80
C ALA A 35 1.57 7.20 18.26
N ALA A 36 2.49 7.54 17.35
CA ALA A 36 3.90 7.70 17.68
C ALA A 36 4.12 8.89 18.62
N LEU A 37 3.42 10.02 18.39
CA LEU A 37 3.46 11.18 19.27
C LEU A 37 3.00 10.84 20.69
N GLN A 38 1.90 10.10 20.85
CA GLN A 38 1.39 9.67 22.16
C GLN A 38 2.37 8.76 22.91
N LEU A 39 3.12 7.94 22.18
CA LEU A 39 4.14 7.04 22.74
C LEU A 39 5.51 7.71 22.92
N GLY A 40 5.67 8.97 22.51
CA GLY A 40 6.97 9.66 22.52
C GLY A 40 7.99 9.03 21.56
N ILE A 41 7.52 8.33 20.53
CA ILE A 41 8.35 7.68 19.50
C ILE A 41 8.54 8.65 18.35
N GLU A 42 9.78 8.89 17.97
CA GLU A 42 10.11 9.59 16.74
C GLU A 42 10.19 8.58 15.58
N ILE A 43 9.48 8.88 14.49
CA ILE A 43 9.48 8.04 13.29
C ILE A 43 10.56 8.53 12.33
N ASP A 44 11.53 7.67 12.05
CA ASP A 44 12.43 7.84 10.92
C ASP A 44 11.77 7.30 9.64
N TYR A 45 11.17 8.20 8.85
CA TYR A 45 10.49 7.84 7.61
C TYR A 45 11.42 7.28 6.54
N SER A 46 12.70 7.65 6.55
CA SER A 46 13.68 7.11 5.61
C SER A 46 13.96 5.64 5.91
N LYS A 47 14.13 5.31 7.20
CA LYS A 47 14.24 3.91 7.64
C LYS A 47 12.96 3.14 7.41
N LEU A 48 11.79 3.72 7.69
CA LEU A 48 10.51 3.07 7.43
C LEU A 48 10.37 2.72 5.94
N LEU A 49 10.61 3.68 5.05
CA LEU A 49 10.55 3.45 3.61
C LEU A 49 11.56 2.39 3.18
N TYR A 50 12.82 2.49 3.61
CA TYR A 50 13.86 1.51 3.31
C TYR A 50 13.45 0.08 3.72
N ARG A 51 12.79 -0.08 4.88
CA ARG A 51 12.30 -1.39 5.34
C ARG A 51 11.14 -1.90 4.50
N LEU A 52 10.23 -1.01 4.10
CA LEU A 52 9.05 -1.36 3.29
C LEU A 52 9.42 -1.69 1.83
N THR A 53 10.47 -1.07 1.28
CA THR A 53 10.96 -1.35 -0.09
C THR A 53 12.00 -2.47 -0.15
N GLY A 54 12.33 -3.12 0.98
CA GLY A 54 13.39 -4.13 1.02
C GLY A 54 14.79 -3.57 0.70
N GLY A 55 14.98 -2.26 0.88
CA GLY A 55 16.23 -1.55 0.62
C GLY A 55 16.50 -1.21 -0.85
N SER A 56 15.48 -1.31 -1.70
CA SER A 56 15.50 -0.84 -3.10
C SER A 56 15.22 0.64 -3.23
#